data_AF-A0A511N1I2-F1
#
_entry.id   AF-A0A511N1I2-F1
#
_cell.length_a   1.000
_cell.length_b   1.000
_cell.length_c   1.000
_cell.angle_alpha   90.00
_cell.angle_beta   90.00
_cell.angle_gamma   90.00
#
_symmetry.space_group_name_H-M   'P 1'
#
loop_
_entity.id
_entity.type
_entity.pdbx_description
1 polymer ?
#
loop_
_entity_poly.entity_id
_entity_poly.type
_entity_poly.pdbx_seq_one_letter_code
_entity_poly.pdbx_strand_id
1 'polypeptide(L)'
;MKDLSPTRSATLPFRQLEEGFAWLLRSITGILLVTIVLVITWQVLARYLPGVTSPNWTEEMSLMLLVWLGMLAVGLTIRAGETLAVQIVVSRLPHALQHGVYRFVWVVSVLFGLYLIRYGSELVSGTMNQTFSTLPVAVGWMYLALPVGGGVIVLYALRNLLSRWEAPESLEQEPPRRSAGQKYIVGILLVLLAGFLLWLGPASLFSPVGLLVLVFVVLLFLGTPISVAIGMACIVAVMRLGLPELIVAQRIASGITVTPLLAIPFFILVGQLMSEGGIAQRLVDFARILVGPWKGGLAMVNVMDSMLMGGVSGSAVADVSATAGVVIPMMKKKGYDADFATALTVASSVQGVIIPPSHNMVLYSLAAGGVSIGTLFLAGYLPGILVGVSLMIASFIIAVRRNYPTEPRPPFKESMKVVLGAIPSLLVGLVVVGGIVFGWFTATESAAIGVLMALIVSMLFYRELTWQKLWQGITASVLTVSMVMLIIGTASALGWLMAYLQIPAQLSDLILSVSDNKFVLLLLINVLLLLLGTIMDMGPLIIILTPVLLPIVTANPINMDPVHFGILLMLNLGLGLTTPPVGTALFVGCGIARISIEKVSRALWYFWPAMFVVLMLVTYVPWIVHVVPDLLGQH
;
A
#
# COMPACT_ATOMS: atom_id res chain seq x y z
N MET A 1 4.24 17.22 15.55
CA MET A 1 3.06 17.41 16.43
C MET A 1 2.11 18.41 15.78
N LYS A 2 1.21 17.93 14.92
CA LYS A 2 -0.12 18.52 14.82
C LYS A 2 -1.00 17.65 15.69
N ASP A 3 -1.75 18.29 16.57
CA ASP A 3 -2.80 17.66 17.37
C ASP A 3 -3.62 16.72 16.47
N LEU A 4 -3.54 15.42 16.72
CA LEU A 4 -4.55 14.47 16.27
C LEU A 4 -5.76 14.76 17.14
N SER A 5 -6.58 15.75 16.79
CA SER A 5 -7.76 16.16 17.57
C SER A 5 -8.72 14.97 17.71
N PRO A 6 -8.81 14.33 18.90
CA PRO A 6 -9.79 13.29 19.12
C PRO A 6 -11.08 13.97 19.57
N THR A 7 -12.15 13.65 18.85
CA THR A 7 -13.59 13.84 19.15
C THR A 7 -13.89 14.28 20.59
N ARG A 8 -14.57 15.42 20.72
CA ARG A 8 -14.71 16.21 21.96
C ARG A 8 -15.70 15.64 23.01
N SER A 9 -16.22 14.41 22.85
CA SER A 9 -17.44 13.99 23.56
C SER A 9 -17.35 12.81 24.54
N ALA A 10 -16.18 12.22 24.80
CA ALA A 10 -16.03 11.22 25.87
C ALA A 10 -15.98 11.89 27.27
N THR A 11 -16.64 11.30 28.27
CA THR A 11 -16.48 11.72 29.67
C THR A 11 -15.00 11.61 30.05
N LEU A 12 -14.47 12.64 30.71
CA LEU A 12 -13.04 12.80 31.06
C LEU A 12 -12.30 11.51 31.51
N PRO A 13 -12.88 10.62 32.37
CA PRO A 13 -12.17 9.41 32.79
C PRO A 13 -12.05 8.33 31.70
N PHE A 14 -13.06 8.16 30.84
CA PHE A 14 -13.02 7.16 29.76
C PHE A 14 -12.01 7.57 28.69
N ARG A 15 -11.90 8.88 28.42
CA ARG A 15 -10.92 9.44 27.49
C ARG A 15 -9.48 9.20 27.93
N GLN A 16 -9.18 9.40 29.21
CA GLN A 16 -7.84 9.17 29.77
C GLN A 16 -7.44 7.70 29.70
N LEU A 17 -8.36 6.78 29.99
CA LEU A 17 -8.13 5.34 29.86
C LEU A 17 -7.83 4.94 28.41
N GLU A 18 -8.57 5.49 27.46
CA GLU A 18 -8.38 5.18 26.04
C GLU A 18 -7.07 5.76 25.49
N GLU A 19 -6.73 7.01 25.85
CA GLU A 19 -5.45 7.62 25.50
C GLU A 19 -4.28 6.84 26.12
N GLY A 20 -4.41 6.40 27.38
CA GLY A 20 -3.44 5.52 28.03
C GLY A 20 -3.29 4.17 27.33
N PHE A 21 -4.40 3.53 26.95
CA PHE A 21 -4.38 2.24 26.25
C PHE A 21 -3.77 2.37 24.84
N ALA A 22 -4.10 3.41 24.08
CA ALA A 22 -3.46 3.62 22.78
C ALA A 22 -1.98 3.98 22.90
N TRP A 23 -1.58 4.74 23.93
CA TRP A 23 -0.17 4.98 24.20
C TRP A 23 0.58 3.68 24.52
N LEU A 24 -0.02 2.81 25.33
CA LEU A 24 0.50 1.48 25.64
C LEU A 24 0.65 0.64 24.36
N LEU A 25 -0.40 0.55 23.56
CA LEU A 25 -0.38 -0.19 22.30
C LEU A 25 0.73 0.32 21.38
N ARG A 26 0.79 1.65 21.14
CA ARG A 26 1.84 2.28 20.30
C ARG A 26 3.24 1.93 20.80
N SER A 27 3.45 2.00 22.12
CA SER A 27 4.73 1.71 22.74
C SER A 27 5.13 0.26 22.57
N ILE A 28 4.23 -0.68 22.87
CA ILE A 28 4.47 -2.12 22.70
C ILE A 28 4.77 -2.43 21.24
N THR A 29 3.93 -1.99 20.31
CA THR A 29 4.09 -2.29 18.88
C THR A 29 5.34 -1.64 18.28
N GLY A 30 5.72 -0.45 18.74
CA GLY A 30 6.95 0.22 18.34
C GLY A 30 8.19 -0.54 18.84
N ILE A 31 8.16 -1.02 20.09
CA ILE A 31 9.22 -1.87 20.65
C ILE A 31 9.30 -3.17 19.86
N LEU A 32 8.18 -3.84 19.57
CA LEU A 32 8.17 -5.05 18.75
C LEU A 32 8.84 -4.82 17.39
N LEU A 33 8.52 -3.71 16.70
CA LEU A 33 9.14 -3.38 15.40
C LEU A 33 10.65 -3.24 15.52
N VAL A 34 11.11 -2.49 16.52
CA VAL A 34 12.55 -2.29 16.78
C VAL A 34 13.22 -3.63 17.12
N THR A 35 12.60 -4.47 17.94
CA THR A 35 13.13 -5.79 18.28
C THR A 35 13.27 -6.66 17.03
N ILE A 36 12.27 -6.70 16.16
CA ILE A 36 12.32 -7.46 14.90
C ILE A 36 13.47 -6.97 14.02
N VAL A 37 13.63 -5.65 13.87
CA VAL A 37 14.77 -5.06 13.13
C VAL A 37 16.10 -5.52 13.73
N LEU A 38 16.28 -5.38 15.06
CA LEU A 38 17.53 -5.74 15.72
C LEU A 38 17.85 -7.23 15.59
N VAL A 39 16.86 -8.11 15.73
CA VAL A 39 17.03 -9.56 15.62
C VAL A 39 17.47 -9.96 14.20
N ILE A 40 16.81 -9.46 13.16
CA ILE A 40 17.18 -9.77 11.77
C ILE A 40 18.50 -9.10 11.39
N THR A 41 18.75 -7.86 11.79
CA THR A 41 20.05 -7.21 11.55
C THR A 41 21.18 -7.99 12.21
N TRP A 42 20.98 -8.49 13.44
CA TRP A 42 21.96 -9.34 14.10
C TRP A 42 22.19 -10.67 13.36
N GLN A 43 21.13 -11.33 12.90
CA GLN A 43 21.23 -12.55 12.08
C GLN A 43 22.11 -12.31 10.85
N VAL A 44 21.89 -11.20 10.14
CA VAL A 44 22.68 -10.85 8.96
C VAL A 44 24.13 -10.56 9.32
N LEU A 45 24.39 -9.71 10.31
CA LEU A 45 25.75 -9.34 10.70
C LEU A 45 26.55 -10.55 11.20
N ALA A 46 25.91 -11.43 11.98
CA ALA A 46 26.53 -12.66 12.48
C ALA A 46 27.04 -13.56 11.35
N ARG A 47 26.39 -13.58 10.18
CA ARG A 47 26.83 -14.36 9.00
C ARG A 47 28.20 -13.92 8.47
N TYR A 48 28.54 -12.64 8.60
CA TYR A 48 29.77 -12.05 8.05
C TYR A 48 30.88 -11.87 9.10
N LEU A 49 30.60 -12.11 10.38
CA LEU A 49 31.56 -11.98 11.46
C LEU A 49 32.33 -13.30 11.67
N PRO A 50 33.68 -13.31 11.53
CA PRO A 50 34.47 -14.52 11.75
C PRO A 50 34.28 -15.04 13.19
N GLY A 51 33.93 -16.33 13.32
CA GLY A 51 33.77 -16.99 14.62
C GLY A 51 32.40 -16.86 15.30
N VAL A 52 31.44 -16.16 14.69
CA VAL A 52 30.06 -16.05 15.19
C VAL A 52 29.14 -16.94 14.36
N THR A 53 28.36 -17.82 14.99
CA THR A 53 27.32 -18.59 14.30
C THR A 53 26.03 -17.78 14.19
N SER A 54 25.45 -17.72 12.99
CA SER A 54 24.14 -17.10 12.79
C SER A 54 23.09 -17.86 13.61
N PRO A 55 22.30 -17.19 14.47
CA PRO A 55 21.30 -17.88 15.27
C PRO A 55 20.08 -18.27 14.41
N ASN A 56 19.71 -19.55 14.42
CA ASN A 56 18.64 -20.10 13.59
C ASN A 56 17.22 -19.76 14.08
N TRP A 57 17.07 -19.33 15.34
CA TRP A 57 15.77 -18.98 15.96
C TRP A 57 15.26 -17.59 15.58
N THR A 58 16.09 -16.78 14.93
CA THR A 58 15.85 -15.37 14.64
C THR A 58 14.65 -15.16 13.72
N GLU A 59 14.48 -16.02 12.71
CA GLU A 59 13.34 -15.97 11.78
C GLU A 59 12.02 -16.31 12.47
N GLU A 60 11.94 -17.43 13.19
CA GLU A 60 10.73 -17.86 13.91
C GLU A 60 10.32 -16.85 14.98
N MET A 61 11.30 -16.31 15.73
CA MET A 61 11.05 -15.24 16.70
C MET A 61 10.52 -13.97 16.02
N SER A 62 11.14 -13.55 14.92
CA SER A 62 10.73 -12.33 14.21
C SER A 62 9.33 -12.47 13.62
N LEU A 63 8.99 -13.64 13.09
CA LEU A 63 7.64 -13.97 12.62
C LEU A 63 6.61 -13.90 13.75
N MET A 64 6.90 -14.50 14.91
CA MET A 64 6.02 -14.42 16.07
C MET A 64 5.78 -12.97 16.49
N LEU A 65 6.86 -12.18 16.61
CA LEU A 65 6.77 -10.77 16.96
C LEU A 65 6.01 -9.94 15.92
N LEU A 66 6.16 -10.25 14.62
CA LEU A 66 5.45 -9.60 13.52
C LEU A 66 3.94 -9.83 13.62
N VAL A 67 3.52 -11.07 13.89
CA VAL A 67 2.10 -11.42 14.06
C VAL A 67 1.49 -10.66 15.24
N TRP A 68 2.22 -10.59 16.36
CA TRP A 68 1.82 -9.79 17.52
C TRP A 68 1.74 -8.30 17.21
N LEU A 69 2.75 -7.74 16.54
CA LEU A 69 2.76 -6.34 16.10
C LEU A 69 1.55 -6.04 15.23
N GLY A 70 1.31 -6.87 14.21
CA GLY A 70 0.22 -6.72 13.26
C GLY A 70 -1.13 -6.67 13.95
N MET A 71 -1.42 -7.66 14.80
CA MET A 71 -2.71 -7.81 15.47
C MET A 71 -2.96 -6.77 16.58
N LEU A 72 -1.95 -6.41 17.37
CA LEU A 72 -2.10 -5.40 18.43
C LEU A 72 -2.33 -3.99 17.88
N ALA A 73 -1.64 -3.65 16.78
CA ALA A 73 -1.75 -2.34 16.18
C ALA A 73 -3.08 -2.12 15.43
N VAL A 74 -3.94 -3.14 15.27
CA VAL A 74 -5.25 -2.99 14.59
C VAL A 74 -6.13 -1.99 15.32
N GLY A 75 -6.05 -1.94 16.65
CA GLY A 75 -6.79 -0.94 17.43
C GLY A 75 -6.35 0.49 17.12
N LEU A 76 -5.05 0.67 16.85
CA LEU A 76 -4.50 1.98 16.51
C LEU A 76 -4.93 2.44 15.12
N THR A 77 -5.00 1.52 14.15
CA THR A 77 -5.46 1.83 12.79
C THR A 77 -6.95 2.15 12.75
N ILE A 78 -7.77 1.38 13.49
CA ILE A 78 -9.20 1.66 13.69
C ILE A 78 -9.39 3.03 14.35
N ARG A 79 -8.59 3.35 15.37
CA ARG A 79 -8.64 4.64 16.06
C ARG A 79 -8.22 5.81 15.18
N ALA A 80 -7.21 5.62 14.34
CA ALA A 80 -6.71 6.66 13.45
C ALA A 80 -7.69 7.01 12.31
N GLY A 81 -8.73 6.19 12.09
CA GLY A 81 -9.63 6.35 10.96
C GLY A 81 -8.96 6.01 9.62
N GLU A 82 -7.73 5.48 9.66
CA GLU A 82 -6.93 5.08 8.50
C GLU A 82 -7.34 3.73 7.91
N THR A 83 -8.39 3.10 8.46
CA THR A 83 -8.99 1.94 7.82
C THR A 83 -9.55 2.38 6.47
N LEU A 84 -8.89 1.95 5.38
CA LEU A 84 -9.33 2.16 4.00
C LEU A 84 -10.79 1.78 3.90
N ALA A 85 -11.64 2.79 3.83
CA ALA A 85 -13.07 2.67 3.69
C ALA A 85 -13.47 3.55 2.51
N VAL A 86 -14.24 3.00 1.58
CA VAL A 86 -14.76 3.76 0.44
C VAL A 86 -15.93 4.61 0.93
N GLN A 87 -15.63 5.74 1.58
CA GLN A 87 -16.65 6.59 2.23
C GLN A 87 -17.45 7.47 1.24
N ILE A 88 -17.17 7.37 -0.07
CA ILE A 88 -17.81 8.21 -1.09
C ILE A 88 -19.32 7.97 -1.16
N VAL A 89 -19.79 6.72 -1.03
CA VAL A 89 -21.22 6.41 -1.14
C VAL A 89 -21.99 6.82 0.12
N VAL A 90 -21.41 6.57 1.30
CA VAL A 90 -22.03 6.94 2.59
C VAL A 90 -22.20 8.46 2.70
N SER A 91 -21.22 9.24 2.24
CA SER A 91 -21.30 10.71 2.25
C SER A 91 -22.50 11.30 1.49
N ARG A 92 -23.12 10.52 0.60
CA ARG A 92 -24.29 10.93 -0.20
C ARG A 92 -25.64 10.55 0.42
N LEU A 93 -25.65 9.68 1.42
CA LEU A 93 -26.88 9.27 2.07
C LEU A 93 -27.47 10.42 2.91
N PRO A 94 -28.80 10.49 3.08
CA PRO A 94 -29.42 11.39 4.05
C PRO A 94 -28.79 11.20 5.44
N HIS A 95 -28.64 12.28 6.20
CA HIS A 95 -27.95 12.27 7.50
C HIS A 95 -28.51 11.20 8.48
N ALA A 96 -29.82 10.92 8.42
CA ALA A 96 -30.44 9.86 9.22
C ALA A 96 -29.95 8.45 8.85
N LEU A 97 -29.74 8.18 7.55
CA LEU A 97 -29.23 6.91 7.04
C LEU A 97 -27.72 6.76 7.26
N GLN A 98 -26.95 7.86 7.19
CA GLN A 98 -25.51 7.86 7.49
C GLN A 98 -25.22 7.31 8.88
N HIS A 99 -26.00 7.76 9.88
CA HIS A 99 -25.87 7.27 11.25
C HIS A 99 -26.19 5.77 11.36
N GLY A 100 -27.25 5.29 10.68
CA GLY A 100 -27.60 3.88 10.66
C GLY A 100 -26.51 3.01 10.01
N VAL A 101 -25.97 3.44 8.86
CA VAL A 101 -24.88 2.75 8.17
C VAL A 101 -23.62 2.71 9.01
N TYR A 102 -23.25 3.81 9.65
CA TYR A 102 -22.08 3.84 10.53
C TYR A 102 -22.19 2.87 11.69
N ARG A 103 -23.36 2.81 12.37
CA ARG A 103 -23.59 1.82 13.42
C ARG A 103 -23.50 0.40 12.89
N PHE A 104 -24.07 0.14 11.71
CA PHE A 104 -24.00 -1.17 11.08
C PHE A 104 -22.55 -1.61 10.80
N VAL A 105 -21.71 -0.72 10.26
CA VAL A 105 -20.28 -0.99 10.01
C VAL A 105 -19.55 -1.42 11.28
N TRP A 106 -19.79 -0.75 12.39
CA TRP A 106 -19.17 -1.11 13.67
C TRP A 106 -19.74 -2.39 14.27
N VAL A 107 -21.03 -2.66 14.12
CA VAL A 107 -21.62 -3.96 14.50
C VAL A 107 -20.96 -5.09 13.72
N VAL A 108 -20.80 -4.94 12.41
CA VAL A 108 -20.09 -5.93 11.57
C VAL A 108 -18.64 -6.11 12.03
N SER A 109 -17.96 -5.03 12.39
CA SER A 109 -16.59 -5.07 12.93
C SER A 109 -16.51 -5.77 14.28
N VAL A 110 -17.51 -5.59 15.16
CA VAL A 110 -17.63 -6.34 16.43
C VAL A 110 -17.83 -7.82 16.17
N LEU A 111 -18.73 -8.20 15.26
CA LEU A 111 -18.96 -9.60 14.91
C LEU A 111 -17.69 -10.27 14.37
N PHE A 112 -16.95 -9.58 13.50
CA PHE A 112 -15.67 -10.05 13.00
C PHE A 112 -14.63 -10.22 14.13
N GLY A 113 -14.54 -9.26 15.04
CA GLY A 113 -13.64 -9.35 16.20
C GLY A 113 -14.02 -10.51 17.14
N LEU A 114 -15.31 -10.73 17.40
CA LEU A 114 -15.80 -11.87 18.18
C LEU A 114 -15.50 -13.21 17.51
N TYR A 115 -15.64 -13.28 16.18
CA TYR A 115 -15.25 -14.44 15.39
C TYR A 115 -13.75 -14.76 15.58
N LEU A 116 -12.88 -13.75 15.49
CA LEU A 116 -11.43 -13.93 15.73
C LEU A 116 -11.12 -14.36 17.15
N ILE A 117 -11.88 -13.89 18.16
CA ILE A 117 -11.74 -14.38 19.54
C ILE A 117 -12.10 -15.86 19.62
N ARG A 118 -13.29 -16.24 19.15
CA ARG A 118 -13.81 -17.61 19.31
C ARG A 118 -12.95 -18.64 18.58
N TYR A 119 -12.64 -18.39 17.31
CA TYR A 119 -11.89 -19.35 16.47
C TYR A 119 -10.38 -19.17 16.60
N GLY A 120 -9.90 -17.99 16.97
CA GLY A 120 -8.50 -17.79 17.35
C GLY A 120 -8.15 -18.54 18.64
N SER A 121 -9.01 -18.51 19.65
CA SER A 121 -8.81 -19.30 20.88
C SER A 121 -8.82 -20.81 20.62
N GLU A 122 -9.67 -21.27 19.70
CA GLU A 122 -9.68 -22.69 19.28
C GLU A 122 -8.37 -23.06 18.59
N LEU A 123 -7.88 -22.22 17.67
CA LEU A 123 -6.58 -22.39 17.01
C LEU A 123 -5.41 -22.46 18.00
N VAL A 124 -5.42 -21.58 19.02
CA VAL A 124 -4.43 -21.59 20.10
C VAL A 124 -4.45 -22.92 20.84
N SER A 125 -5.62 -23.38 21.27
CA SER A 125 -5.74 -24.65 22.00
C SER A 125 -5.23 -25.85 21.19
N GLY A 126 -5.46 -25.86 19.87
CA GLY A 126 -5.00 -26.91 18.97
C GLY A 126 -3.48 -26.89 18.70
N THR A 127 -2.79 -25.78 18.99
CA THR A 127 -1.38 -25.57 18.62
C THR A 127 -0.46 -25.33 19.82
N MET A 128 -0.99 -25.30 21.04
CA MET A 128 -0.18 -25.17 22.27
C MET A 128 0.74 -26.37 22.53
N ASN A 129 0.43 -27.54 21.98
CA ASN A 129 1.27 -28.74 22.08
C ASN A 129 2.30 -28.86 20.94
N GLN A 130 2.32 -27.92 19.99
CA GLN A 130 3.26 -27.90 18.88
C GLN A 130 4.31 -26.83 19.17
N THR A 131 5.59 -27.17 19.10
CA THR A 131 6.69 -26.20 19.22
C THR A 131 7.22 -25.81 17.85
N PHE A 132 7.80 -24.62 17.77
CA PHE A 132 8.62 -24.25 16.61
C PHE A 132 9.83 -25.18 16.45
N SER A 133 10.42 -25.17 15.25
CA SER A 133 11.49 -26.11 14.90
C SER A 133 12.82 -25.75 15.53
N THR A 134 13.10 -24.45 15.71
CA THR A 134 14.36 -23.94 16.26
C THR A 134 14.17 -23.17 17.56
N LEU A 135 12.96 -22.65 17.80
CA LEU A 135 12.60 -21.94 19.01
C LEU A 135 11.80 -22.86 19.97
N PRO A 136 12.22 -23.04 21.24
CA PRO A 136 11.52 -23.89 22.21
C PRO A 136 10.28 -23.19 22.80
N VAL A 137 9.44 -22.64 21.93
CA VAL A 137 8.21 -21.93 22.25
C VAL A 137 7.07 -22.59 21.50
N ALA A 138 5.92 -22.73 22.15
CA ALA A 138 4.74 -23.29 21.51
C ALA A 138 4.19 -22.36 20.42
N VAL A 139 3.81 -22.92 19.27
CA VAL A 139 3.19 -22.22 18.14
C VAL A 139 1.90 -21.51 18.58
N GLY A 140 1.19 -22.06 19.56
CA GLY A 140 0.01 -21.44 20.17
C GLY A 140 0.24 -20.00 20.68
N TRP A 141 1.45 -19.65 21.12
CA TRP A 141 1.78 -18.28 21.54
C TRP A 141 1.78 -17.27 20.39
N MET A 142 2.13 -17.70 19.19
CA MET A 142 2.03 -16.87 18.00
C MET A 142 0.55 -16.64 17.63
N TYR A 143 -0.26 -17.70 17.66
CA TYR A 143 -1.69 -17.60 17.32
C TYR A 143 -2.54 -16.93 18.40
N LEU A 144 -2.03 -16.77 19.63
CA LEU A 144 -2.69 -15.99 20.68
C LEU A 144 -2.86 -14.51 20.29
N ALA A 145 -2.05 -14.01 19.36
CA ALA A 145 -2.23 -12.68 18.78
C ALA A 145 -3.59 -12.50 18.09
N LEU A 146 -4.18 -13.56 17.49
CA LEU A 146 -5.48 -13.47 16.81
C LEU A 146 -6.63 -13.12 17.76
N PRO A 147 -6.90 -13.88 18.84
CA PRO A 147 -7.97 -13.54 19.76
C PRO A 147 -7.70 -12.24 20.51
N VAL A 148 -6.43 -11.91 20.82
CA VAL A 148 -6.09 -10.61 21.43
C VAL A 148 -6.39 -9.46 20.47
N GLY A 149 -5.99 -9.56 19.21
CA GLY A 149 -6.32 -8.58 18.18
C GLY A 149 -7.83 -8.47 17.93
N GLY A 150 -8.55 -9.59 17.93
CA GLY A 150 -10.01 -9.62 17.92
C GLY A 150 -10.63 -8.85 19.09
N GLY A 151 -10.09 -9.02 20.30
CA GLY A 151 -10.48 -8.25 21.49
C GLY A 151 -10.25 -6.75 21.33
N VAL A 152 -9.10 -6.35 20.76
CA VAL A 152 -8.78 -4.96 20.46
C VAL A 152 -9.75 -4.37 19.43
N ILE A 153 -10.08 -5.12 18.37
CA ILE A 153 -11.09 -4.73 17.37
C ILE A 153 -12.45 -4.51 18.04
N VAL A 154 -12.91 -5.47 18.86
CA VAL A 154 -14.18 -5.37 19.58
C VAL A 154 -14.20 -4.14 20.49
N LEU A 155 -13.13 -3.87 21.24
CA LEU A 155 -13.04 -2.73 22.14
C LEU A 155 -13.21 -1.40 21.39
N TYR A 156 -12.46 -1.18 20.31
CA TYR A 156 -12.54 0.07 19.54
C TYR A 156 -13.83 0.15 18.71
N ALA A 157 -14.34 -0.97 18.19
CA ALA A 157 -15.60 -1.00 17.46
C ALA A 157 -16.81 -0.71 18.37
N LEU A 158 -16.84 -1.29 19.58
CA LEU A 158 -17.86 -0.98 20.59
C LEU A 158 -17.79 0.47 21.04
N ARG A 159 -16.58 1.01 21.27
CA ARG A 159 -16.39 2.44 21.55
C ARG A 159 -17.02 3.29 20.45
N ASN A 160 -16.69 3.04 19.19
CA ASN A 160 -17.20 3.83 18.08
C ASN A 160 -18.72 3.67 17.89
N LEU A 161 -19.26 2.49 18.22
CA LEU A 161 -20.70 2.23 18.24
C LEU A 161 -21.43 3.01 19.36
N LEU A 162 -20.80 3.16 20.52
CA LEU A 162 -21.35 3.84 21.70
C LEU A 162 -21.08 5.36 21.71
N SER A 163 -20.08 5.84 20.98
CA SER A 163 -19.81 7.26 20.86
C SER A 163 -20.97 8.00 20.18
N ARG A 164 -21.20 9.26 20.58
CA ARG A 164 -22.17 10.10 19.88
C ARG A 164 -21.70 10.26 18.43
N TRP A 165 -22.64 10.16 17.49
CA TRP A 165 -22.38 10.42 16.08
C TRP A 165 -21.80 11.82 15.92
N GLU A 166 -20.52 11.87 15.64
CA GLU A 166 -19.81 13.00 15.06
C GLU A 166 -19.50 12.57 13.63
N ALA A 167 -19.83 13.41 12.64
CA ALA A 167 -19.46 13.11 11.27
C ALA A 167 -17.92 12.95 11.23
N PRO A 168 -17.37 11.85 10.68
CA PRO A 168 -15.93 11.72 10.51
C PRO A 168 -15.31 13.00 9.92
N GLU A 169 -14.09 13.38 10.33
CA GLU A 169 -13.38 14.54 9.76
C GLU A 169 -13.26 14.45 8.22
N SER A 170 -13.23 13.22 7.67
CA SER A 170 -13.29 12.93 6.23
C SER A 170 -14.62 13.30 5.55
N LEU A 171 -15.73 13.39 6.32
CA LEU A 171 -17.04 13.90 5.90
C LEU A 171 -17.20 15.40 6.18
N GLU A 172 -16.45 15.96 7.14
CA GLU A 172 -16.47 17.40 7.49
C GLU A 172 -15.58 18.26 6.60
N GLN A 173 -14.56 17.68 5.95
CA GLN A 173 -13.95 18.33 4.78
C GLN A 173 -15.07 18.55 3.76
N GLU A 174 -15.50 19.82 3.58
CA GLU A 174 -16.61 20.14 2.69
C GLU A 174 -16.49 19.32 1.40
N PRO A 175 -17.51 18.52 1.03
CA PRO A 175 -17.51 17.93 -0.30
C PRO A 175 -17.34 19.12 -1.26
N PRO A 176 -16.32 19.13 -2.14
CA PRO A 176 -16.07 20.28 -2.99
C PRO A 176 -17.38 20.60 -3.70
N ARG A 177 -17.89 21.83 -3.47
CA ARG A 177 -19.17 22.37 -3.97
C ARG A 177 -19.68 21.61 -5.19
N ARG A 178 -20.73 20.79 -4.98
CA ARG A 178 -21.61 20.16 -6.00
C ARG A 178 -21.02 20.12 -7.42
N SER A 179 -19.96 19.36 -7.65
CA SER A 179 -19.50 19.08 -9.01
C SER A 179 -20.39 17.99 -9.63
N ALA A 180 -21.08 18.34 -10.72
CA ALA A 180 -21.97 17.44 -11.45
C ALA A 180 -21.22 16.18 -11.94
N GLY A 181 -19.93 16.31 -12.31
CA GLY A 181 -19.10 15.21 -12.83
C GLY A 181 -18.93 14.05 -11.86
N GLN A 182 -18.73 14.33 -10.57
CA GLN A 182 -18.59 13.28 -9.56
C GLN A 182 -19.91 12.52 -9.34
N LYS A 183 -21.07 13.17 -9.56
CA LYS A 183 -22.38 12.51 -9.49
C LYS A 183 -22.54 11.45 -10.57
N TYR A 184 -22.13 11.77 -11.80
CA TYR A 184 -22.19 10.85 -12.93
C TYR A 184 -21.27 9.65 -12.75
N ILE A 185 -20.03 9.82 -12.26
CA ILE A 185 -19.09 8.70 -12.10
C ILE A 185 -19.60 7.67 -11.09
N VAL A 186 -20.03 8.11 -9.91
CA VAL A 186 -20.61 7.19 -8.90
C VAL A 186 -21.93 6.61 -9.37
N GLY A 187 -22.74 7.38 -10.12
CA GLY A 187 -23.94 6.88 -10.77
C GLY A 187 -23.63 5.76 -11.76
N ILE A 188 -22.62 5.94 -12.62
CA ILE A 188 -22.13 4.92 -13.56
C ILE A 188 -21.63 3.70 -12.78
N LEU A 189 -20.88 3.88 -11.70
CA LEU A 189 -20.35 2.78 -10.90
C LEU A 189 -21.44 1.96 -10.21
N LEU A 190 -22.48 2.63 -9.69
CA LEU A 190 -23.66 1.98 -9.12
C LEU A 190 -24.52 1.31 -10.21
N VAL A 191 -24.60 1.89 -11.41
CA VAL A 191 -25.30 1.29 -12.55
C VAL A 191 -24.53 0.09 -13.11
N LEU A 192 -23.20 0.14 -13.17
CA LEU A 192 -22.36 -0.99 -13.55
C LEU A 192 -22.44 -2.11 -12.52
N LEU A 193 -22.44 -1.76 -11.23
CA LEU A 193 -22.65 -2.74 -10.17
C LEU A 193 -24.05 -3.34 -10.23
N ALA A 194 -25.09 -2.51 -10.33
CA ALA A 194 -26.47 -2.97 -10.46
C ALA A 194 -26.64 -3.81 -11.74
N GLY A 195 -26.04 -3.39 -12.84
CA GLY A 195 -26.01 -4.11 -14.12
C GLY A 195 -25.32 -5.47 -13.99
N PHE A 196 -24.19 -5.54 -13.27
CA PHE A 196 -23.49 -6.78 -12.96
C PHE A 196 -24.33 -7.71 -12.07
N LEU A 197 -24.95 -7.17 -11.02
CA LEU A 197 -25.84 -7.91 -10.11
C LEU A 197 -27.11 -8.41 -10.81
N LEU A 198 -27.67 -7.62 -11.73
CA LEU A 198 -28.83 -8.00 -12.55
C LEU A 198 -28.45 -9.02 -13.63
N TRP A 199 -27.27 -8.89 -14.23
CA TRP A 199 -26.72 -9.81 -15.22
C TRP A 199 -26.42 -11.19 -14.63
N LEU A 200 -25.89 -11.22 -13.39
CA LEU A 200 -25.72 -12.46 -12.63
C LEU A 200 -27.05 -13.21 -12.48
N GLY A 201 -28.16 -12.49 -12.30
CA GLY A 201 -29.49 -13.05 -12.08
C GLY A 201 -29.73 -13.49 -10.62
N PRO A 202 -31.00 -13.58 -10.17
CA PRO A 202 -31.31 -13.77 -8.75
C PRO A 202 -30.76 -15.08 -8.17
N ALA A 203 -30.75 -16.16 -8.97
CA ALA A 203 -30.31 -17.47 -8.52
C ALA A 203 -28.80 -17.56 -8.26
N SER A 204 -27.98 -16.84 -9.04
CA SER A 204 -26.53 -16.84 -8.87
C SER A 204 -26.06 -15.92 -7.74
N LEU A 205 -26.84 -14.90 -7.36
CA LEU A 205 -26.57 -14.06 -6.19
C LEU A 205 -26.58 -14.86 -4.88
N PHE A 206 -27.38 -15.94 -4.81
CA PHE A 206 -27.42 -16.85 -3.66
C PHE A 206 -26.44 -18.04 -3.76
N SER A 207 -25.66 -18.11 -4.85
CA SER A 207 -24.54 -19.06 -4.93
C SER A 207 -23.44 -18.65 -3.92
N PRO A 208 -22.56 -19.58 -3.48
CA PRO A 208 -21.44 -19.24 -2.61
C PRO A 208 -20.55 -18.12 -3.17
N VAL A 209 -20.31 -18.10 -4.49
CA VAL A 209 -19.55 -17.06 -5.20
C VAL A 209 -20.30 -15.73 -5.19
N GLY A 210 -21.59 -15.76 -5.55
CA GLY A 210 -22.43 -14.57 -5.58
C GLY A 210 -22.55 -13.92 -4.21
N LEU A 211 -22.71 -14.72 -3.15
CA LEU A 211 -22.80 -14.25 -1.77
C LEU A 211 -21.47 -13.64 -1.31
N LEU A 212 -20.35 -14.29 -1.59
CA LEU A 212 -19.02 -13.78 -1.30
C LEU A 212 -18.81 -12.40 -1.92
N VAL A 213 -19.07 -12.25 -3.22
CA VAL A 213 -18.91 -10.98 -3.94
C VAL A 213 -19.91 -9.94 -3.42
N LEU A 214 -21.17 -10.33 -3.21
CA LEU A 214 -22.22 -9.43 -2.75
C LEU A 214 -21.92 -8.86 -1.36
N VAL A 215 -21.58 -9.72 -0.39
CA VAL A 215 -21.26 -9.28 0.98
C VAL A 215 -20.03 -8.37 0.97
N PHE A 216 -18.97 -8.76 0.26
CA PHE A 216 -17.77 -7.95 0.15
C PHE A 216 -18.07 -6.56 -0.43
N VAL A 217 -18.75 -6.51 -1.57
CA VAL A 217 -19.06 -5.27 -2.28
C VAL A 217 -19.99 -4.38 -1.44
N VAL A 218 -21.04 -4.94 -0.85
CA VAL A 218 -21.97 -4.19 0.01
C VAL A 218 -21.21 -3.60 1.21
N LEU A 219 -20.43 -4.39 1.93
CA LEU A 219 -19.66 -3.89 3.08
C LEU A 219 -18.65 -2.82 2.69
N LEU A 220 -17.99 -2.96 1.54
CA LEU A 220 -17.05 -1.99 1.00
C LEU A 220 -17.74 -0.65 0.69
N PHE A 221 -18.90 -0.68 0.03
CA PHE A 221 -19.68 0.53 -0.26
C PHE A 221 -20.28 1.20 0.98
N LEU A 222 -20.55 0.42 2.04
CA LEU A 222 -20.96 0.94 3.34
C LEU A 222 -19.79 1.58 4.12
N GLY A 223 -18.56 1.53 3.58
CA GLY A 223 -17.39 2.10 4.22
C GLY A 223 -16.85 1.25 5.37
N THR A 224 -17.09 -0.07 5.34
CA THR A 224 -16.48 -1.02 6.27
C THR A 224 -14.97 -1.12 5.98
N PRO A 225 -14.09 -1.25 7.00
CA PRO A 225 -12.68 -1.54 6.77
C PRO A 225 -12.51 -2.73 5.82
N ILE A 226 -11.70 -2.59 4.77
CA ILE A 226 -11.58 -3.61 3.70
C ILE A 226 -11.27 -5.01 4.24
N SER A 227 -10.36 -5.13 5.22
CA SER A 227 -10.04 -6.43 5.82
C SER A 227 -11.26 -7.08 6.50
N VAL A 228 -12.06 -6.30 7.23
CA VAL A 228 -13.30 -6.77 7.85
C VAL A 228 -14.32 -7.17 6.78
N ALA A 229 -14.44 -6.39 5.70
CA ALA A 229 -15.34 -6.71 4.59
C ALA A 229 -14.96 -8.05 3.92
N ILE A 230 -13.67 -8.27 3.65
CA ILE A 230 -13.16 -9.53 3.08
C ILE A 230 -13.39 -10.69 4.04
N GLY A 231 -13.00 -10.51 5.31
CA GLY A 231 -13.13 -11.56 6.33
C GLY A 231 -14.58 -11.98 6.53
N MET A 232 -15.50 -11.03 6.64
CA MET A 232 -16.93 -11.30 6.76
C MET A 232 -17.51 -11.95 5.51
N ALA A 233 -17.11 -11.51 4.31
CA ALA A 233 -17.52 -12.17 3.07
C ALA A 233 -17.08 -13.65 3.03
N CYS A 234 -15.86 -13.95 3.47
CA CYS A 234 -15.36 -15.32 3.57
C CYS A 234 -16.13 -16.14 4.61
N ILE A 235 -16.41 -15.57 5.79
CA ILE A 235 -17.17 -16.24 6.85
C ILE A 235 -18.56 -16.62 6.33
N VAL A 236 -19.31 -15.69 5.76
CA VAL A 236 -20.68 -15.97 5.30
C VAL A 236 -20.68 -16.97 4.15
N ALA A 237 -19.70 -16.92 3.25
CA ALA A 237 -19.55 -17.89 2.17
C ALA A 237 -19.19 -19.30 2.67
N VAL A 238 -18.30 -19.42 3.66
CA VAL A 238 -17.95 -20.69 4.32
C VAL A 238 -19.14 -21.30 5.05
N MET A 239 -19.92 -20.47 5.76
CA MET A 239 -21.17 -20.89 6.40
C MET A 239 -22.17 -21.42 5.36
N ARG A 240 -22.27 -20.76 4.20
CA ARG A 240 -23.16 -21.19 3.10
C ARG A 240 -22.73 -22.53 2.49
N LEU A 241 -21.43 -22.78 2.41
CA LEU A 241 -20.84 -24.04 1.93
C LEU A 241 -20.95 -25.19 2.95
N GLY A 242 -21.34 -24.91 4.21
CA GLY A 242 -21.37 -25.92 5.27
C GLY A 242 -19.97 -26.40 5.69
N LEU A 243 -18.94 -25.60 5.42
CA LEU A 243 -17.57 -25.90 5.79
C LEU A 243 -17.29 -25.50 7.24
N PRO A 244 -16.31 -26.15 7.93
CA PRO A 244 -15.92 -25.74 9.26
C PRO A 244 -15.52 -24.27 9.32
N GLU A 245 -16.19 -23.49 10.17
CA GLU A 245 -15.97 -22.06 10.30
C GLU A 245 -14.53 -21.73 10.71
N LEU A 246 -13.84 -22.63 11.45
CA LEU A 246 -12.44 -22.51 11.84
C LEU A 246 -11.48 -22.29 10.65
N ILE A 247 -11.85 -22.73 9.44
CA ILE A 247 -10.99 -22.62 8.25
C ILE A 247 -10.65 -21.16 7.95
N VAL A 248 -11.59 -20.22 8.13
CA VAL A 248 -11.29 -18.80 7.84
C VAL A 248 -10.24 -18.26 8.82
N ALA A 249 -10.38 -18.52 10.12
CA ALA A 249 -9.38 -18.15 11.11
C ALA A 249 -8.01 -18.82 10.87
N GLN A 250 -8.00 -20.10 10.48
CA GLN A 250 -6.79 -20.82 10.10
C GLN A 250 -6.10 -20.17 8.90
N ARG A 251 -6.85 -19.82 7.85
CA ARG A 251 -6.29 -19.16 6.67
C ARG A 251 -5.79 -17.75 6.97
N ILE A 252 -6.50 -17.00 7.82
CA ILE A 252 -6.02 -15.71 8.33
C ILE A 252 -4.68 -15.87 9.03
N ALA A 253 -4.58 -16.86 9.91
CA ALA A 253 -3.35 -17.16 10.63
C ALA A 253 -2.21 -17.57 9.69
N SER A 254 -2.47 -18.51 8.76
CA SER A 254 -1.47 -18.96 7.78
C SER A 254 -0.98 -17.84 6.85
N GLY A 255 -1.86 -16.90 6.51
CA GLY A 255 -1.50 -15.77 5.63
C GLY A 255 -0.51 -14.80 6.26
N ILE A 256 -0.59 -14.57 7.57
CA ILE A 256 0.26 -13.60 8.28
C ILE A 256 1.56 -14.22 8.84
N THR A 257 1.75 -15.54 8.70
CA THR A 257 2.92 -16.28 9.23
C THR A 257 3.94 -16.67 8.16
N VAL A 258 4.04 -15.91 7.07
CA VAL A 258 4.96 -16.20 5.96
C VAL A 258 6.24 -15.38 6.07
N THR A 259 7.41 -16.02 6.04
CA THR A 259 8.72 -15.36 6.24
C THR A 259 8.99 -14.13 5.36
N PRO A 260 8.65 -14.14 4.05
CA PRO A 260 8.87 -12.98 3.18
C PRO A 260 8.16 -11.70 3.65
N LEU A 261 7.13 -11.86 4.48
CA LEU A 261 6.33 -10.76 5.03
C LEU A 261 7.12 -9.83 5.94
N LEU A 262 8.20 -10.32 6.55
CA LEU A 262 9.10 -9.52 7.40
C LEU A 262 9.75 -8.36 6.63
N ALA A 263 9.89 -8.47 5.31
CA ALA A 263 10.49 -7.42 4.49
C ALA A 263 9.60 -6.17 4.42
N ILE A 264 8.27 -6.32 4.49
CA ILE A 264 7.31 -5.22 4.35
C ILE A 264 7.47 -4.16 5.47
N PRO A 265 7.45 -4.52 6.76
CA PRO A 265 7.71 -3.57 7.84
C PRO A 265 9.04 -2.84 7.71
N PHE A 266 10.08 -3.54 7.27
CA PHE A 266 11.40 -2.96 7.10
C PHE A 266 11.44 -1.95 5.95
N PHE A 267 10.88 -2.29 4.79
CA PHE A 267 10.79 -1.34 3.67
C PHE A 267 9.92 -0.13 3.99
N ILE A 268 8.80 -0.32 4.69
CA ILE A 268 7.98 0.80 5.17
C ILE A 268 8.80 1.69 6.12
N LEU A 269 9.53 1.08 7.07
CA LEU A 269 10.35 1.81 8.03
C LEU A 269 11.50 2.56 7.35
N VAL A 270 12.17 1.96 6.37
CA VAL A 270 13.19 2.64 5.53
C VAL A 270 12.59 3.90 4.90
N GLY A 271 11.45 3.78 4.23
CA GLY A 271 10.77 4.92 3.62
C GLY A 271 10.47 6.04 4.62
N GLN A 272 9.94 5.69 5.80
CA GLN A 272 9.63 6.67 6.85
C GLN A 272 10.88 7.35 7.41
N LEU A 273 11.95 6.59 7.67
CA LEU A 273 13.22 7.13 8.16
C LEU A 273 13.88 8.06 7.14
N MET A 274 13.79 7.73 5.85
CA MET A 274 14.36 8.54 4.77
C MET A 274 13.59 9.86 4.57
N SER A 275 12.28 9.83 4.74
CA SER A 275 11.44 11.04 4.74
C SER A 275 11.77 11.96 5.93
N GLU A 276 11.81 11.42 7.15
CA GLU A 276 12.02 12.22 8.37
C GLU A 276 13.49 12.61 8.62
N GLY A 277 14.43 11.82 8.09
CA GLY A 277 15.88 11.89 8.34
C GLY A 277 16.68 12.82 7.43
N GLY A 278 16.02 13.62 6.58
CA GLY A 278 16.66 14.62 5.72
C GLY A 278 17.17 14.10 4.39
N ILE A 279 17.13 12.78 4.16
CA ILE A 279 17.55 12.13 2.90
C ILE A 279 16.70 12.66 1.73
N ALA A 280 15.38 12.78 1.91
CA ALA A 280 14.48 13.33 0.90
C ALA A 280 14.95 14.68 0.34
N GLN A 281 15.27 15.62 1.23
CA GLN A 281 15.75 16.94 0.83
C GLN A 281 17.04 16.86 0.00
N ARG A 282 17.93 15.92 0.28
CA ARG A 282 19.20 15.79 -0.46
C ARG A 282 19.02 15.19 -1.84
N LEU A 283 18.03 14.30 -2.01
CA LEU A 283 17.66 13.81 -3.33
C LEU A 283 16.97 14.91 -4.17
N VAL A 284 16.10 15.73 -3.57
CA VAL A 284 15.53 16.93 -4.23
C VAL A 284 16.66 17.88 -4.69
N ASP A 285 17.60 18.20 -3.80
CA ASP A 285 18.71 19.11 -4.09
C ASP A 285 19.61 18.56 -5.22
N PHE A 286 19.85 17.25 -5.22
CA PHE A 286 20.59 16.55 -6.28
C PHE A 286 19.86 16.59 -7.62
N ALA A 287 18.55 16.27 -7.63
CA ALA A 287 17.71 16.35 -8.81
C ALA A 287 17.73 17.75 -9.43
N ARG A 288 17.73 18.80 -8.59
CA ARG A 288 17.81 20.20 -9.02
C ARG A 288 19.05 20.53 -9.83
N ILE A 289 20.19 19.89 -9.58
CA ILE A 289 21.43 20.11 -10.35
C ILE A 289 21.35 19.47 -11.74
N LEU A 290 20.74 18.29 -11.81
CA LEU A 290 20.62 17.53 -13.05
C LEU A 290 19.69 18.25 -14.04
N VAL A 291 18.47 18.58 -13.61
CA VAL A 291 17.39 19.01 -14.51
C VAL A 291 16.90 20.45 -14.28
N GLY A 292 17.32 21.13 -13.22
CA GLY A 292 16.91 22.51 -12.90
C GLY A 292 17.16 23.57 -14.01
N PRO A 293 18.26 23.50 -14.79
CA PRO A 293 18.56 24.49 -15.84
C PRO A 293 17.67 24.47 -17.07
N TRP A 294 16.78 23.49 -17.16
CA TRP A 294 15.89 23.36 -18.29
C TRP A 294 14.66 24.24 -18.06
N LYS A 295 14.00 24.67 -19.15
CA LYS A 295 12.76 25.44 -19.05
C LYS A 295 11.70 24.59 -18.34
N GLY A 296 11.11 25.10 -17.27
CA GLY A 296 10.26 24.29 -16.40
C GLY A 296 11.03 23.40 -15.41
N GLY A 297 12.29 23.70 -15.13
CA GLY A 297 13.21 22.81 -14.41
C GLY A 297 12.67 22.25 -13.10
N LEU A 298 11.92 23.03 -12.30
CA LEU A 298 11.30 22.53 -11.07
C LEU A 298 10.28 21.42 -11.30
N ALA A 299 9.55 21.46 -12.42
CA ALA A 299 8.64 20.39 -12.78
C ALA A 299 9.43 19.10 -13.06
N MET A 300 10.57 19.19 -13.74
CA MET A 300 11.44 18.04 -13.94
C MET A 300 12.09 17.56 -12.63
N VAL A 301 12.41 18.49 -11.71
CA VAL A 301 12.91 18.16 -10.37
C VAL A 301 11.86 17.36 -9.61
N ASN A 302 10.58 17.74 -9.68
CA ASN A 302 9.49 17.00 -9.06
C ASN A 302 9.43 15.55 -9.57
N VAL A 303 9.52 15.36 -10.90
CA VAL A 303 9.51 14.01 -11.50
C VAL A 303 10.75 13.20 -11.13
N MET A 304 11.92 13.82 -11.17
CA MET A 304 13.20 13.17 -10.82
C MET A 304 13.27 12.85 -9.32
N ASP A 305 12.75 13.74 -8.48
CA ASP A 305 12.66 13.53 -7.05
C ASP A 305 11.75 12.33 -6.76
N SER A 306 10.54 12.26 -7.32
CA SER A 306 9.71 11.04 -7.23
C SER A 306 10.39 9.80 -7.81
N MET A 307 11.31 9.92 -8.78
CA MET A 307 12.06 8.77 -9.28
C MET A 307 13.04 8.26 -8.21
N LEU A 308 13.72 9.17 -7.52
CA LEU A 308 14.74 8.88 -6.50
C LEU A 308 14.12 8.54 -5.12
N MET A 309 13.10 9.28 -4.70
CA MET A 309 12.33 9.11 -3.47
C MET A 309 11.27 8.03 -3.58
N GLY A 310 10.64 7.91 -4.74
CA GLY A 310 9.68 6.85 -5.00
C GLY A 310 10.33 5.48 -4.86
N GLY A 311 11.52 5.31 -5.42
CA GLY A 311 12.31 4.09 -5.24
C GLY A 311 12.45 3.68 -3.78
N VAL A 312 12.54 4.65 -2.88
CA VAL A 312 12.77 4.43 -1.46
C VAL A 312 11.48 4.20 -0.67
N SER A 313 10.43 4.97 -0.98
CA SER A 313 9.18 4.95 -0.21
C SER A 313 8.32 3.72 -0.49
N GLY A 314 8.43 3.14 -1.70
CA GLY A 314 7.65 1.97 -2.13
C GLY A 314 6.12 2.21 -2.18
N SER A 315 5.66 3.46 -2.03
CA SER A 315 4.24 3.84 -2.02
C SER A 315 4.03 5.23 -2.59
N ALA A 316 3.06 5.34 -3.52
CA ALA A 316 2.64 6.62 -4.07
C ALA A 316 2.13 7.59 -2.99
N VAL A 317 1.36 7.10 -2.01
CA VAL A 317 0.82 7.94 -0.93
C VAL A 317 1.93 8.47 -0.03
N ALA A 318 2.93 7.62 0.27
CA ALA A 318 4.10 8.02 1.05
C ALA A 318 4.94 9.05 0.28
N ASP A 319 5.20 8.83 -1.01
CA ASP A 319 5.95 9.74 -1.87
C ASP A 319 5.25 11.11 -1.97
N VAL A 320 3.94 11.16 -2.22
CA VAL A 320 3.19 12.42 -2.22
C VAL A 320 3.26 13.07 -0.85
N SER A 321 3.09 12.34 0.24
CA SER A 321 3.13 12.91 1.60
C SER A 321 4.48 13.54 1.94
N ALA A 322 5.57 12.91 1.51
CA ALA A 322 6.94 13.38 1.76
C ALA A 322 7.31 14.57 0.87
N THR A 323 7.05 14.48 -0.44
CA THR A 323 7.56 15.45 -1.43
C THR A 323 6.63 16.65 -1.60
N ALA A 324 5.31 16.48 -1.47
CA ALA A 324 4.34 17.55 -1.72
C ALA A 324 4.51 18.73 -0.75
N GLY A 325 4.87 18.46 0.51
CA GLY A 325 5.10 19.49 1.52
C GLY A 325 6.26 20.43 1.21
N VAL A 326 7.20 20.00 0.35
CA VAL A 326 8.41 20.76 -0.01
C VAL A 326 8.31 21.31 -1.43
N VAL A 327 8.00 20.44 -2.40
CA VAL A 327 8.05 20.76 -3.82
C VAL A 327 6.89 21.66 -4.24
N ILE A 328 5.67 21.43 -3.76
CA ILE A 328 4.50 22.24 -4.14
C ILE A 328 4.64 23.70 -3.67
N PRO A 329 4.99 24.00 -2.40
CA PRO A 329 5.23 25.38 -1.98
C PRO A 329 6.38 26.04 -2.75
N MET A 330 7.44 25.30 -3.05
CA MET A 330 8.59 25.80 -3.82
C MET A 330 8.19 26.19 -5.25
N MET A 331 7.43 25.34 -5.94
CA MET A 331 6.90 25.60 -7.28
C MET A 331 5.97 26.82 -7.27
N LYS A 332 5.05 26.92 -6.30
CA LYS A 332 4.15 28.08 -6.14
C LYS A 332 4.93 29.39 -5.95
N LYS A 333 5.95 29.39 -5.08
CA LYS A 333 6.78 30.58 -4.82
C LYS A 333 7.53 31.04 -6.07
N LYS A 334 7.83 30.13 -6.99
CA LYS A 334 8.50 30.41 -8.26
C LYS A 334 7.53 30.58 -9.43
N GLY A 335 6.24 30.81 -9.17
CA GLY A 335 5.26 31.21 -10.19
C GLY A 335 4.64 30.07 -11.00
N TYR A 336 4.75 28.82 -10.53
CA TYR A 336 4.02 27.69 -11.14
C TYR A 336 2.57 27.67 -10.64
N ASP A 337 1.65 27.25 -11.50
CA ASP A 337 0.27 27.07 -11.09
C ASP A 337 0.14 25.96 -10.04
N ALA A 338 -0.69 26.24 -9.04
CA ALA A 338 -0.91 25.37 -7.90
C ALA A 338 -1.49 24.00 -8.30
N ASP A 339 -2.42 23.97 -9.26
CA ASP A 339 -3.06 22.76 -9.79
C ASP A 339 -2.06 21.91 -10.57
N PHE A 340 -1.22 22.53 -11.41
CA PHE A 340 -0.16 21.88 -12.16
C PHE A 340 0.88 21.23 -11.24
N ALA A 341 1.39 21.98 -10.26
CA ALA A 341 2.38 21.48 -9.30
C ALA A 341 1.84 20.27 -8.53
N THR A 342 0.58 20.34 -8.09
CA THR A 342 -0.08 19.25 -7.36
C THR A 342 -0.34 18.04 -8.24
N ALA A 343 -0.87 18.24 -9.45
CA ALA A 343 -1.14 17.16 -10.39
C ALA A 343 0.15 16.44 -10.81
N LEU A 344 1.23 17.18 -11.00
CA LEU A 344 2.52 16.60 -11.34
C LEU A 344 3.08 15.75 -10.20
N THR A 345 3.07 16.25 -8.96
CA THR A 345 3.53 15.48 -7.79
C THR A 345 2.71 14.20 -7.60
N VAL A 346 1.39 14.28 -7.80
CA VAL A 346 0.52 13.09 -7.73
C VAL A 346 0.84 12.12 -8.86
N ALA A 347 0.98 12.57 -10.11
CA ALA A 347 1.32 11.70 -11.23
C ALA A 347 2.71 11.07 -11.10
N SER A 348 3.71 11.83 -10.67
CA SER A 348 5.09 11.36 -10.56
C SER A 348 5.26 10.31 -9.46
N SER A 349 4.42 10.34 -8.42
CA SER A 349 4.42 9.37 -7.32
C SER A 349 4.13 7.92 -7.73
N VAL A 350 3.54 7.70 -8.91
CA VAL A 350 3.35 6.36 -9.49
C VAL A 350 4.70 5.65 -9.69
N GLN A 351 5.76 6.41 -9.95
CA GLN A 351 7.12 5.86 -10.02
C GLN A 351 7.52 5.20 -8.71
N GLY A 352 7.08 5.71 -7.56
CA GLY A 352 7.42 5.14 -6.25
C GLY A 352 6.77 3.81 -5.91
N VAL A 353 5.86 3.35 -6.75
CA VAL A 353 5.27 2.03 -6.63
C VAL A 353 6.08 0.99 -7.40
N ILE A 354 6.80 1.41 -8.46
CA ILE A 354 7.41 0.54 -9.47
C ILE A 354 8.93 0.55 -9.36
N ILE A 355 9.53 1.71 -9.08
CA ILE A 355 10.97 1.81 -8.87
C ILE A 355 11.29 1.17 -7.51
N PRO A 356 12.27 0.27 -7.41
CA PRO A 356 12.54 -0.43 -6.15
C PRO A 356 13.42 0.36 -5.18
N PRO A 357 13.41 -0.04 -3.88
CA PRO A 357 12.54 -1.02 -3.23
C PRO A 357 11.03 -0.65 -3.11
N SER A 358 10.15 -1.59 -3.45
CA SER A 358 8.69 -1.40 -3.32
C SER A 358 8.05 -2.49 -2.47
N HIS A 359 7.42 -2.11 -1.36
CA HIS A 359 6.69 -3.07 -0.51
C HIS A 359 5.46 -3.64 -1.22
N ASN A 360 4.87 -2.92 -2.19
CA ASN A 360 3.78 -3.43 -3.01
C ASN A 360 4.23 -4.59 -3.90
N MET A 361 5.48 -4.57 -4.39
CA MET A 361 6.04 -5.68 -5.16
C MET A 361 6.29 -6.91 -4.28
N VAL A 362 6.60 -6.71 -2.98
CA VAL A 362 6.67 -7.80 -2.00
C VAL A 362 5.28 -8.40 -1.76
N LEU A 363 4.24 -7.58 -1.66
CA LEU A 363 2.84 -8.07 -1.57
C LEU A 363 2.45 -8.90 -2.79
N TYR A 364 2.85 -8.46 -3.99
CA TYR A 364 2.59 -9.19 -5.22
C TYR A 364 3.34 -10.52 -5.26
N SER A 365 4.63 -10.53 -4.93
CA SER A 365 5.45 -11.75 -4.84
C SER A 365 4.75 -12.80 -3.96
N LEU A 366 4.23 -12.39 -2.80
CA LEU A 366 3.49 -13.26 -1.91
C LEU A 366 2.18 -13.77 -2.54
N ALA A 367 1.37 -12.86 -3.09
CA ALA A 367 0.08 -13.21 -3.68
C ALA A 367 0.19 -14.06 -4.95
N ALA A 368 1.29 -13.93 -5.70
CA ALA A 368 1.60 -14.69 -6.91
C ALA A 368 2.18 -16.09 -6.61
N GLY A 369 2.38 -16.45 -5.35
CA GLY A 369 2.91 -17.76 -4.97
C GLY A 369 4.44 -17.84 -4.89
N GLY A 370 5.13 -16.71 -4.68
CA GLY A 370 6.57 -16.67 -4.41
C GLY A 370 7.45 -16.24 -5.59
N VAL A 371 6.96 -15.38 -6.48
CA VAL A 371 7.79 -14.77 -7.54
C VAL A 371 8.99 -14.05 -6.90
N SER A 372 10.18 -14.20 -7.47
CA SER A 372 11.41 -13.60 -6.92
C SER A 372 11.29 -12.08 -6.76
N ILE A 373 11.47 -11.60 -5.53
CA ILE A 373 11.45 -10.15 -5.20
C ILE A 373 12.61 -9.44 -5.92
N GLY A 374 13.78 -10.08 -6.04
CA GLY A 374 14.93 -9.54 -6.75
C GLY A 374 14.66 -9.33 -8.24
N THR A 375 14.09 -10.35 -8.91
CA THR A 375 13.71 -10.27 -10.32
C THR A 375 12.64 -9.20 -10.54
N LEU A 376 11.63 -9.13 -9.66
CA LEU A 376 10.62 -8.08 -9.67
C LEU A 376 11.25 -6.69 -9.55
N PHE A 377 12.16 -6.49 -8.59
CA PHE A 377 12.83 -5.21 -8.41
C PHE A 377 13.58 -4.80 -9.69
N LEU A 378 14.38 -5.69 -10.27
CA LEU A 378 15.08 -5.40 -11.52
C LEU A 378 14.12 -5.05 -12.66
N ALA A 379 13.03 -5.81 -12.78
CA ALA A 379 11.99 -5.62 -13.77
C ALA A 379 11.27 -4.26 -13.67
N GLY A 380 11.23 -3.65 -12.48
CA GLY A 380 10.59 -2.34 -12.25
C GLY A 380 11.39 -1.13 -12.73
N TYR A 381 12.73 -1.22 -12.83
CA TYR A 381 13.56 -0.05 -13.13
C TYR A 381 13.25 0.61 -14.46
N LEU A 382 13.30 -0.13 -15.56
CA LEU A 382 13.09 0.44 -16.89
C LEU A 382 11.65 0.99 -17.05
N PRO A 383 10.57 0.25 -16.70
CA PRO A 383 9.21 0.78 -16.67
C PRO A 383 9.08 2.05 -15.84
N GLY A 384 9.64 2.09 -14.62
CA GLY A 384 9.57 3.25 -13.74
C GLY A 384 10.30 4.47 -14.32
N ILE A 385 11.50 4.27 -14.88
CA ILE A 385 12.26 5.32 -15.57
C ILE A 385 11.49 5.82 -16.79
N LEU A 386 10.84 4.94 -17.56
CA LEU A 386 10.01 5.32 -18.71
C LEU A 386 8.81 6.18 -18.27
N VAL A 387 8.14 5.85 -17.16
CA VAL A 387 7.11 6.72 -16.58
C VAL A 387 7.70 8.10 -16.26
N GLY A 388 8.83 8.16 -15.57
CA GLY A 388 9.49 9.43 -15.26
C GLY A 388 9.86 10.25 -16.49
N VAL A 389 10.52 9.64 -17.48
CA VAL A 389 10.87 10.32 -18.73
C VAL A 389 9.63 10.81 -19.47
N SER A 390 8.56 10.00 -19.53
CA SER A 390 7.30 10.40 -20.16
C SER A 390 6.66 11.62 -19.47
N LEU A 391 6.72 11.67 -18.13
CA LEU A 391 6.23 12.80 -17.33
C LEU A 391 7.12 14.03 -17.45
N MET A 392 8.45 13.86 -17.57
CA MET A 392 9.37 14.97 -17.86
C MET A 392 9.09 15.60 -19.22
N ILE A 393 8.84 14.77 -20.25
CA ILE A 393 8.46 15.25 -21.59
C ILE A 393 7.14 16.02 -21.53
N ALA A 394 6.10 15.45 -20.90
CA ALA A 394 4.81 16.12 -20.73
C ALA A 394 4.96 17.46 -19.98
N SER A 395 5.74 17.46 -18.89
CA SER A 395 6.02 18.66 -18.09
C SER A 395 6.76 19.74 -18.88
N PHE A 396 7.73 19.36 -19.71
CA PHE A 396 8.46 20.28 -20.57
C PHE A 396 7.54 20.96 -21.59
N ILE A 397 6.68 20.18 -22.26
CA ILE A 397 5.71 20.71 -23.23
C ILE A 397 4.79 21.75 -22.56
N ILE A 398 4.30 21.46 -21.36
CA ILE A 398 3.42 22.37 -20.61
C ILE A 398 4.19 23.60 -20.12
N ALA A 399 5.43 23.43 -19.64
CA ALA A 399 6.27 24.53 -19.20
C ALA A 399 6.62 25.50 -20.33
N VAL A 400 6.83 25.01 -21.54
CA VAL A 400 7.00 25.85 -22.73
C VAL A 400 5.71 26.61 -23.05
N ARG A 401 4.55 25.92 -23.05
CA ARG A 401 3.24 26.52 -23.36
C ARG A 401 2.76 27.56 -22.35
N ARG A 402 2.97 27.31 -21.05
CA ARG A 402 2.60 28.23 -19.95
C ARG A 402 3.71 29.21 -19.59
N ASN A 403 4.84 29.15 -20.28
CA ASN A 403 6.00 30.02 -20.10
C ASN A 403 6.54 30.07 -18.66
N TYR A 404 6.66 28.90 -18.02
CA TYR A 404 7.23 28.79 -16.67
C TYR A 404 8.73 29.15 -16.64
N PRO A 405 9.23 29.63 -15.49
CA PRO A 405 10.61 30.10 -15.38
C PRO A 405 11.64 28.96 -15.40
N THR A 406 12.83 29.31 -15.87
CA THR A 406 14.03 28.47 -15.84
C THR A 406 14.86 28.80 -14.61
N GLU A 407 15.48 27.82 -13.97
CA GLU A 407 16.41 28.09 -12.87
C GLU A 407 17.85 28.14 -13.35
N PRO A 408 18.69 29.07 -12.87
CA PRO A 408 20.11 29.02 -13.15
C PRO A 408 20.74 27.81 -12.45
N ARG A 409 21.68 27.15 -13.14
CA ARG A 409 22.48 26.06 -12.56
C ARG A 409 23.37 26.64 -11.45
N PRO A 410 23.42 26.05 -10.25
CA PRO A 410 24.35 26.51 -9.21
C PRO A 410 25.80 26.44 -9.71
N PRO A 411 26.71 27.29 -9.19
CA PRO A 411 28.14 27.23 -9.49
C PRO A 411 28.72 25.81 -9.32
N PHE A 412 29.75 25.46 -10.09
CA PHE A 412 30.33 24.10 -10.08
C PHE A 412 30.74 23.61 -8.68
N LYS A 413 31.35 24.49 -7.87
CA LYS A 413 31.75 24.15 -6.49
C LYS A 413 30.56 23.80 -5.59
N GLU A 414 29.45 24.53 -5.74
CA GLU A 414 28.22 24.29 -4.98
C GLU A 414 27.53 23.03 -5.48
N SER A 415 27.48 22.83 -6.81
CA SER A 415 26.95 21.61 -7.41
C SER A 415 27.70 20.37 -6.94
N MET A 416 29.03 20.40 -6.91
CA MET A 416 29.85 19.29 -6.42
C MET A 416 29.56 18.97 -4.95
N LYS A 417 29.39 19.99 -4.11
CA LYS A 417 29.07 19.82 -2.69
C LYS A 417 27.73 19.10 -2.49
N VAL A 418 26.71 19.46 -3.28
CA VAL A 418 25.39 18.81 -3.21
C VAL A 418 25.44 17.39 -3.74
N VAL A 419 26.14 17.13 -4.86
CA VAL A 419 26.32 15.77 -5.41
C VAL A 419 27.00 14.87 -4.37
N LEU A 420 28.11 15.32 -3.78
CA LEU A 420 28.80 14.58 -2.71
C LEU A 420 27.90 14.40 -1.48
N GLY A 421 27.08 15.41 -1.15
CA GLY A 421 26.11 15.33 -0.06
C GLY A 421 24.98 14.32 -0.29
N ALA A 422 24.64 14.01 -1.55
CA ALA A 422 23.59 13.07 -1.92
C ALA A 422 24.06 11.62 -2.03
N ILE A 423 25.37 11.35 -2.18
CA ILE A 423 25.93 9.99 -2.27
C ILE A 423 25.45 9.09 -1.13
N PRO A 424 25.49 9.50 0.16
CA PRO A 424 24.99 8.66 1.25
C PRO A 424 23.52 8.26 1.09
N SER A 425 22.67 9.15 0.56
CA SER A 425 21.26 8.87 0.29
C SER A 425 21.07 7.83 -0.80
N LEU A 426 21.82 7.94 -1.91
CA LEU A 426 21.76 7.00 -3.04
C LEU A 426 22.29 5.61 -2.66
N LEU A 427 23.29 5.56 -1.77
CA LEU A 427 23.86 4.30 -1.28
C LEU A 427 22.83 3.43 -0.54
N VAL A 428 21.82 4.01 0.13
CA VAL A 428 20.79 3.23 0.81
C VAL A 428 20.03 2.34 -0.19
N GLY A 429 19.53 2.92 -1.28
CA GLY A 429 18.82 2.17 -2.32
C GLY A 429 19.73 1.18 -3.06
N LEU A 430 20.98 1.58 -3.35
CA LEU A 430 21.96 0.71 -4.02
C LEU A 430 22.35 -0.50 -3.19
N VAL A 431 22.54 -0.36 -1.88
CA VAL A 431 22.85 -1.48 -0.98
C VAL A 431 21.66 -2.43 -0.88
N VAL A 432 20.44 -1.88 -0.78
CA VAL A 432 19.22 -2.68 -0.70
C VAL A 432 19.03 -3.51 -1.97
N VAL A 433 19.02 -2.87 -3.14
CA VAL A 433 18.76 -3.59 -4.39
C VAL A 433 19.96 -4.42 -4.80
N GLY A 434 21.17 -3.86 -4.75
CA GLY A 434 22.40 -4.57 -5.08
C GLY A 434 22.60 -5.80 -4.21
N GLY A 435 22.34 -5.72 -2.91
CA GLY A 435 22.47 -6.87 -2.01
C GLY A 435 21.54 -8.04 -2.37
N ILE A 436 20.33 -7.76 -2.85
CA ILE A 436 19.40 -8.80 -3.33
C ILE A 436 19.87 -9.36 -4.67
N VAL A 437 20.25 -8.49 -5.60
CA VAL A 437 20.63 -8.86 -6.97
C VAL A 437 21.90 -9.70 -7.01
N PHE A 438 22.90 -9.35 -6.20
CA PHE A 438 24.15 -10.11 -6.09
C PHE A 438 24.02 -11.33 -5.16
N GLY A 439 22.83 -11.59 -4.60
CA GLY A 439 22.57 -12.74 -3.73
C GLY A 439 23.29 -12.69 -2.38
N TRP A 440 23.76 -11.51 -1.96
CA TRP A 440 24.38 -11.33 -0.65
C TRP A 440 23.32 -11.42 0.46
N PHE A 441 22.14 -10.85 0.20
CA PHE A 441 21.04 -10.79 1.15
C PHE A 441 19.75 -11.32 0.53
N THR A 442 18.91 -11.95 1.34
CA THR A 442 17.51 -12.15 0.97
C THR A 442 16.74 -10.81 1.03
N ALA A 443 15.50 -10.76 0.55
CA ALA A 443 14.72 -9.52 0.57
C ALA A 443 14.47 -9.00 2.01
N THR A 444 14.24 -9.90 2.96
CA THR A 444 14.03 -9.55 4.37
C THR A 444 15.32 -9.00 5.01
N GLU A 445 16.44 -9.65 4.75
CA GLU A 445 17.77 -9.25 5.22
C GLU A 445 18.18 -7.90 4.62
N SER A 446 17.99 -7.73 3.32
CA SER A 446 18.29 -6.49 2.60
C SER A 446 17.47 -5.32 3.15
N ALA A 447 16.18 -5.52 3.43
CA ALA A 447 15.34 -4.49 4.02
C ALA A 447 15.81 -4.10 5.43
N ALA A 448 16.23 -5.07 6.26
CA ALA A 448 16.80 -4.80 7.58
C ALA A 448 18.12 -4.01 7.51
N ILE A 449 19.01 -4.37 6.58
CA ILE A 449 20.23 -3.59 6.30
C ILE A 449 19.89 -2.19 5.77
N GLY A 450 18.84 -2.07 4.97
CA GLY A 450 18.30 -0.78 4.53
C GLY A 450 17.90 0.11 5.70
N VAL A 451 17.21 -0.44 6.71
CA VAL A 451 16.85 0.30 7.94
C VAL A 451 18.10 0.79 8.65
N LEU A 452 19.09 -0.09 8.83
CA LEU A 452 20.36 0.25 9.47
C LEU A 452 21.09 1.38 8.72
N MET A 453 21.17 1.28 7.39
CA MET A 453 21.80 2.30 6.54
C MET A 453 21.04 3.63 6.59
N ALA A 454 19.70 3.61 6.54
CA ALA A 454 18.88 4.82 6.67
C ALA A 454 19.10 5.49 8.04
N LEU A 455 19.19 4.72 9.13
CA LEU A 455 19.52 5.24 10.46
C LEU A 455 20.92 5.85 10.51
N ILE A 456 21.93 5.16 10.00
CA ILE A 456 23.32 5.63 9.96
C ILE A 456 23.43 6.94 9.18
N VAL A 457 22.86 7.00 7.98
CA VAL A 457 22.89 8.21 7.14
C VAL A 457 22.15 9.37 7.81
N SER A 458 20.96 9.11 8.35
CA SER A 458 20.12 10.16 8.95
C SER A 458 20.66 10.68 10.29
N MET A 459 21.26 9.81 11.12
CA MET A 459 21.79 10.19 12.44
C MET A 459 23.24 10.68 12.38
N LEU A 460 24.14 10.02 11.66
CA LEU A 460 25.58 10.31 11.71
C LEU A 460 26.02 11.30 10.62
N PHE A 461 25.54 11.13 9.39
CA PHE A 461 25.94 11.96 8.26
C PHE A 461 25.14 13.26 8.20
N TYR A 462 23.81 13.19 8.21
CA TYR A 462 22.96 14.38 8.11
C TYR A 462 22.62 14.99 9.47
N ARG A 463 22.56 14.19 10.53
CA ARG A 463 22.25 14.63 11.90
C ARG A 463 20.91 15.36 12.02
N GLU A 464 19.93 14.99 11.19
CA GLU A 464 18.59 15.60 11.15
C GLU A 464 17.52 14.77 11.86
N LEU A 465 17.84 13.51 12.20
CA LEU A 465 16.93 12.60 12.87
C LEU A 465 17.00 12.78 14.39
N THR A 466 15.94 13.37 14.96
CA THR A 466 15.76 13.48 16.41
C THR A 466 15.04 12.25 16.96
N TRP A 467 15.14 11.99 18.28
CA TRP A 467 14.41 10.90 18.93
C TRP A 467 12.89 10.98 18.70
N GLN A 468 12.34 12.20 18.69
CA GLN A 468 10.93 12.44 18.40
C GLN A 468 10.54 12.06 16.97
N LYS A 469 11.37 12.41 15.97
CA LYS A 469 11.14 12.04 14.57
C LYS A 469 11.28 10.54 14.34
N LEU A 470 12.28 9.91 14.97
CA LEU A 470 12.45 8.46 14.93
C LEU A 470 11.20 7.74 15.45
N TRP A 471 10.70 8.14 16.63
CA TRP A 471 9.51 7.53 17.20
C TRP A 471 8.24 7.80 16.36
N GLN A 472 8.14 8.96 15.72
CA GLN A 472 7.06 9.26 14.76
C GLN A 472 7.13 8.33 13.54
N GLY A 473 8.31 8.15 12.95
CA GLY A 473 8.51 7.23 11.82
C GLY A 473 8.20 5.77 12.18
N ILE A 474 8.59 5.32 13.37
CA ILE A 474 8.25 3.98 13.89
C ILE A 474 6.73 3.84 14.05
N THR A 475 6.07 4.82 14.68
CA THR A 475 4.62 4.78 14.91
C THR A 475 3.85 4.79 13.59
N ALA A 476 4.25 5.61 12.63
CA ALA A 476 3.66 5.64 11.29
C ALA A 476 3.85 4.31 10.56
N SER A 477 5.04 3.70 10.67
CA SER A 477 5.32 2.39 10.08
C SER A 477 4.44 1.30 10.68
N VAL A 478 4.26 1.29 11.99
CA VAL A 478 3.39 0.33 12.70
C VAL A 478 1.95 0.39 12.20
N LEU A 479 1.40 1.61 11.98
CA LEU A 479 0.03 1.78 11.48
C LEU A 479 -0.12 1.14 10.09
N THR A 480 0.79 1.46 9.16
CA THR A 480 0.78 0.88 7.81
C THR A 480 0.96 -0.64 7.86
N VAL A 481 1.90 -1.14 8.66
CA VAL A 481 2.16 -2.59 8.80
C VAL A 481 0.94 -3.32 9.32
N SER A 482 0.31 -2.83 10.38
CA SER A 482 -0.87 -3.47 10.98
C SER A 482 -2.02 -3.62 9.99
N MET A 483 -2.28 -2.55 9.26
CA MET A 483 -3.29 -2.51 8.24
C MET A 483 -3.02 -3.54 7.14
N VAL A 484 -1.78 -3.57 6.64
CA VAL A 484 -1.34 -4.52 5.62
C VAL A 484 -1.45 -5.95 6.14
N MET A 485 -0.99 -6.25 7.36
CA MET A 485 -1.08 -7.58 7.98
C MET A 485 -2.52 -8.10 8.03
N LEU A 486 -3.47 -7.27 8.49
CA LEU A 486 -4.86 -7.69 8.62
C LEU A 486 -5.53 -7.92 7.26
N ILE A 487 -5.19 -7.10 6.26
CA ILE A 487 -5.63 -7.29 4.87
C ILE A 487 -5.07 -8.61 4.33
N ILE A 488 -3.77 -8.88 4.49
CA ILE A 488 -3.15 -10.11 4.00
C ILE A 488 -3.78 -11.36 4.64
N GLY A 489 -4.01 -11.35 5.96
CA GLY A 489 -4.65 -12.47 6.63
C GLY A 489 -6.04 -12.77 6.05
N THR A 490 -6.91 -11.76 6.01
CA THR A 490 -8.27 -11.91 5.48
C THR A 490 -8.29 -12.24 3.99
N ALA A 491 -7.37 -11.69 3.22
CA ALA A 491 -7.25 -11.96 1.79
C ALA A 491 -6.61 -13.34 1.50
N SER A 492 -5.82 -13.91 2.41
CA SER A 492 -5.39 -15.31 2.32
C SER A 492 -6.57 -16.27 2.43
N ALA A 493 -7.52 -15.98 3.34
CA ALA A 493 -8.78 -16.73 3.41
C ALA A 493 -9.60 -16.59 2.12
N LEU A 494 -9.67 -15.39 1.55
CA LEU A 494 -10.33 -15.13 0.28
C LEU A 494 -9.67 -15.89 -0.87
N GLY A 495 -8.34 -15.84 -1.00
CA GLY A 495 -7.59 -16.52 -2.06
C GLY A 495 -7.77 -18.04 -2.00
N TRP A 496 -7.75 -18.62 -0.80
CA TRP A 496 -8.09 -20.02 -0.62
C TRP A 496 -9.53 -20.34 -1.05
N LEU A 497 -10.49 -19.50 -0.66
CA LEU A 497 -11.89 -19.70 -1.00
C LEU A 497 -12.16 -19.52 -2.49
N MET A 498 -11.46 -18.60 -3.17
CA MET A 498 -11.50 -18.43 -4.61
C MET A 498 -10.97 -19.65 -5.35
N ALA A 499 -9.88 -20.25 -4.86
CA ALA A 499 -9.35 -21.50 -5.39
C ALA A 499 -10.34 -22.66 -5.17
N TYR A 500 -10.94 -22.74 -3.98
CA TYR A 500 -11.96 -23.75 -3.65
C TYR A 500 -13.20 -23.64 -4.55
N LEU A 501 -13.66 -22.41 -4.82
CA LEU A 501 -14.82 -22.13 -5.67
C LEU A 501 -14.51 -22.10 -7.18
N GLN A 502 -13.24 -22.31 -7.56
CA GLN A 502 -12.77 -22.24 -8.95
C GLN A 502 -13.13 -20.92 -9.67
N ILE A 503 -13.13 -19.80 -8.93
CA ILE A 503 -13.43 -18.47 -9.48
C ILE A 503 -12.50 -18.10 -10.64
N PRO A 504 -11.17 -18.36 -10.59
CA PRO A 504 -10.28 -18.05 -11.71
C PRO A 504 -10.68 -18.76 -13.02
N ALA A 505 -11.15 -20.02 -12.95
CA ALA A 505 -11.59 -20.77 -14.12
C ALA A 505 -12.86 -20.15 -14.73
N GLN A 506 -13.86 -19.85 -13.90
CA GLN A 506 -15.11 -19.21 -14.34
C GLN A 506 -14.88 -17.83 -14.95
N LEU A 507 -13.95 -17.04 -14.39
CA LEU A 507 -13.60 -15.73 -14.93
C LEU A 507 -12.79 -15.86 -16.23
N SER A 508 -11.92 -16.86 -16.34
CA SER A 508 -11.22 -17.18 -17.59
C SER A 508 -12.22 -17.48 -18.70
N ASP A 509 -13.22 -18.32 -18.43
CA ASP A 509 -14.28 -18.66 -19.41
C ASP A 509 -15.08 -17.42 -19.83
N LEU A 510 -15.41 -16.53 -18.87
CA LEU A 510 -16.08 -15.26 -19.15
C LEU A 510 -15.24 -14.37 -20.08
N ILE A 511 -13.96 -14.19 -19.75
CA ILE A 511 -13.05 -13.32 -20.51
C ILE A 511 -12.83 -13.88 -21.93
N LEU A 512 -12.62 -15.20 -22.05
CA LEU A 512 -12.46 -15.89 -23.33
C LEU A 512 -13.75 -15.86 -24.17
N SER A 513 -14.94 -15.83 -23.53
CA SER A 513 -16.20 -15.68 -24.26
C SER A 513 -16.34 -14.34 -25.01
N VAL A 514 -15.58 -13.31 -24.59
CA VAL A 514 -15.56 -12.00 -25.26
C VAL A 514 -14.64 -12.02 -26.49
N SER A 515 -13.46 -12.63 -26.40
CA SER A 515 -12.47 -12.66 -27.48
C SER A 515 -11.34 -13.65 -27.23
N ASP A 516 -10.88 -14.33 -28.28
CA ASP A 516 -9.68 -15.20 -28.25
C ASP A 516 -8.38 -14.41 -28.53
N ASN A 517 -8.47 -13.14 -28.94
CA ASN A 517 -7.31 -12.34 -29.30
C ASN A 517 -6.57 -11.83 -28.04
N LYS A 518 -5.31 -12.26 -27.87
CA LYS A 518 -4.38 -11.84 -26.80
C LYS A 518 -4.37 -10.32 -26.55
N PHE A 519 -4.38 -9.50 -27.60
CA PHE A 519 -4.33 -8.03 -27.47
C PHE A 519 -5.61 -7.48 -26.84
N VAL A 520 -6.77 -7.99 -27.25
CA VAL A 520 -8.08 -7.59 -26.71
C VAL A 520 -8.21 -8.03 -25.26
N LEU A 521 -7.76 -9.25 -24.94
CA LEU A 521 -7.77 -9.76 -23.57
C LEU A 521 -6.92 -8.92 -22.63
N LEU A 522 -5.69 -8.59 -23.02
CA LEU A 522 -4.81 -7.71 -22.24
C LEU A 522 -5.39 -6.31 -22.08
N LEU A 523 -6.03 -5.76 -23.11
CA LEU A 523 -6.72 -4.47 -23.01
C LEU A 523 -7.88 -4.53 -22.00
N LEU A 524 -8.69 -5.58 -22.03
CA LEU A 524 -9.80 -5.78 -21.09
C LEU A 524 -9.29 -5.88 -19.64
N ILE A 525 -8.19 -6.60 -19.42
CA ILE A 525 -7.54 -6.70 -18.11
C ILE A 525 -7.03 -5.32 -17.66
N ASN A 526 -6.35 -4.55 -18.51
CA ASN A 526 -5.91 -3.20 -18.17
C ASN A 526 -7.09 -2.29 -17.78
N VAL A 527 -8.18 -2.30 -18.57
CA VAL A 527 -9.37 -1.50 -18.28
C VAL A 527 -10.00 -1.91 -16.93
N LEU A 528 -10.09 -3.21 -16.66
CA LEU A 528 -10.56 -3.73 -15.38
C LEU A 528 -9.69 -3.25 -14.22
N LEU A 529 -8.37 -3.41 -14.34
CA LEU A 529 -7.40 -3.02 -13.31
C LEU A 529 -7.42 -1.51 -13.04
N LEU A 530 -7.48 -0.68 -14.09
CA LEU A 530 -7.58 0.78 -13.96
C LEU A 530 -8.87 1.16 -13.23
N LEU A 531 -10.01 0.59 -13.63
CA LEU A 531 -11.30 0.90 -13.03
C LEU A 531 -11.32 0.54 -11.55
N LEU A 532 -10.88 -0.67 -11.20
CA LEU A 532 -10.80 -1.12 -9.79
C LEU A 532 -9.80 -0.28 -8.99
N GLY A 533 -8.65 0.05 -9.58
CA GLY A 533 -7.62 0.90 -8.98
C GLY A 533 -8.09 2.31 -8.64
N THR A 534 -9.11 2.83 -9.31
CA THR A 534 -9.70 4.14 -8.98
C THR A 534 -10.56 4.13 -7.72
N ILE A 535 -11.01 2.95 -7.28
CA ILE A 535 -11.99 2.75 -6.20
C ILE A 535 -11.31 2.30 -4.91
N MET A 536 -10.32 1.42 -5.03
CA MET A 536 -9.66 0.78 -3.90
C MET A 536 -8.17 1.08 -3.91
N ASP A 537 -7.58 1.04 -2.71
CA ASP A 537 -6.14 1.14 -2.59
C ASP A 537 -5.42 -0.08 -3.18
N MET A 538 -4.15 0.14 -3.49
CA MET A 538 -3.32 -0.80 -4.20
C MET A 538 -3.04 -2.08 -3.42
N GLY A 539 -2.75 -1.99 -2.12
CA GLY A 539 -2.41 -3.16 -1.29
C GLY A 539 -3.49 -4.25 -1.34
N PRO A 540 -4.76 -3.94 -0.99
CA PRO A 540 -5.87 -4.89 -1.13
C PRO A 540 -6.05 -5.44 -2.54
N LEU A 541 -5.96 -4.59 -3.58
CA LEU A 541 -6.16 -5.03 -4.96
C LEU A 541 -5.09 -6.01 -5.42
N ILE A 542 -3.83 -5.83 -5.00
CA ILE A 542 -2.76 -6.79 -5.29
C ILE A 542 -3.13 -8.17 -4.73
N ILE A 543 -3.53 -8.26 -3.47
CA ILE A 543 -3.81 -9.58 -2.86
C ILE A 543 -5.08 -10.22 -3.43
N ILE A 544 -6.09 -9.42 -3.78
CA ILE A 544 -7.36 -9.94 -4.33
C ILE A 544 -7.22 -10.34 -5.80
N LEU A 545 -6.62 -9.48 -6.62
CA LEU A 545 -6.63 -9.65 -8.07
C LEU A 545 -5.52 -10.57 -8.56
N THR A 546 -4.41 -10.71 -7.84
CA THR A 546 -3.31 -11.57 -8.28
C THR A 546 -3.74 -13.03 -8.38
N PRO A 547 -4.34 -13.68 -7.37
CA PRO A 547 -4.79 -15.07 -7.48
C PRO A 547 -5.88 -15.28 -8.54
N VAL A 548 -6.61 -14.22 -8.90
CA VAL A 548 -7.71 -14.25 -9.87
C VAL A 548 -7.19 -14.11 -11.30
N LEU A 549 -6.34 -13.12 -11.56
CA LEU A 549 -5.90 -12.74 -12.90
C LEU A 549 -4.61 -13.44 -13.32
N LEU A 550 -3.71 -13.76 -12.37
CA LEU A 550 -2.43 -14.38 -12.69
C LEU A 550 -2.59 -15.72 -13.44
N PRO A 551 -3.51 -16.64 -13.03
CA PRO A 551 -3.73 -17.87 -13.79
C PRO A 551 -4.27 -17.62 -15.20
N ILE A 552 -5.01 -16.53 -15.41
CA ILE A 552 -5.62 -16.19 -16.71
C ILE A 552 -4.56 -15.65 -17.68
N VAL A 553 -3.66 -14.79 -17.19
CA VAL A 553 -2.60 -14.20 -18.03
C VAL A 553 -1.44 -15.16 -18.30
N THR A 554 -1.16 -16.08 -17.38
CA THR A 554 -0.12 -17.10 -17.57
C THR A 554 -0.59 -18.26 -18.45
N ALA A 555 -1.91 -18.48 -18.56
CA ALA A 555 -2.50 -19.47 -19.44
C ALA A 555 -2.49 -19.04 -20.93
N ASN A 556 -2.70 -20.03 -21.80
CA ASN A 556 -3.00 -19.80 -23.22
C ASN A 556 -4.35 -19.06 -23.36
N PRO A 557 -4.46 -18.05 -24.25
CA PRO A 557 -3.52 -17.65 -25.32
C PRO A 557 -2.52 -16.55 -24.94
N ILE A 558 -2.51 -16.07 -23.69
CA ILE A 558 -1.71 -14.88 -23.30
C ILE A 558 -0.24 -15.26 -23.04
N ASN A 559 0.02 -16.30 -22.25
CA ASN A 559 1.37 -16.77 -21.85
C ASN A 559 2.28 -15.62 -21.37
N MET A 560 1.76 -14.75 -20.51
CA MET A 560 2.53 -13.67 -19.90
C MET A 560 3.31 -14.21 -18.70
N ASP A 561 4.57 -13.81 -18.59
CA ASP A 561 5.40 -14.14 -17.44
C ASP A 561 4.86 -13.49 -16.13
N PRO A 562 4.91 -14.17 -14.97
CA PRO A 562 4.45 -13.61 -13.70
C PRO A 562 5.17 -12.32 -13.29
N VAL A 563 6.45 -12.12 -13.62
CA VAL A 563 7.17 -10.87 -13.35
C VAL A 563 6.59 -9.75 -14.22
N HIS A 564 6.34 -10.04 -15.50
CA HIS A 564 5.70 -9.11 -16.42
C HIS A 564 4.31 -8.68 -15.94
N PHE A 565 3.47 -9.64 -15.54
CA PHE A 565 2.16 -9.34 -14.98
C PHE A 565 2.27 -8.51 -13.70
N GLY A 566 3.26 -8.77 -12.86
CA GLY A 566 3.53 -7.98 -11.65
C GLY A 566 3.73 -6.51 -11.96
N ILE A 567 4.63 -6.17 -12.89
CA ILE A 567 4.87 -4.78 -13.30
C ILE A 567 3.64 -4.15 -13.96
N LEU A 568 2.93 -4.90 -14.80
CA LEU A 568 1.67 -4.44 -15.41
C LEU A 568 0.63 -4.10 -14.35
N LEU A 569 0.48 -4.96 -13.34
CA LEU A 569 -0.42 -4.73 -12.21
C LEU A 569 0.00 -3.49 -11.43
N MET A 570 1.29 -3.32 -11.13
CA MET A 570 1.81 -2.16 -10.40
C MET A 570 1.49 -0.85 -11.13
N LEU A 571 1.71 -0.80 -12.44
CA LEU A 571 1.39 0.36 -13.28
C LEU A 571 -0.10 0.67 -13.29
N ASN A 572 -0.96 -0.33 -13.57
CA ASN A 572 -2.41 -0.10 -13.60
C ASN A 572 -2.92 0.45 -12.27
N LEU A 573 -2.54 -0.20 -11.17
CA LEU A 573 -2.99 0.21 -9.84
C LEU A 573 -2.43 1.58 -9.46
N GLY A 574 -1.15 1.85 -9.78
CA GLY A 574 -0.54 3.16 -9.59
C GLY A 574 -1.26 4.28 -10.35
N LEU A 575 -1.62 4.06 -11.62
CA LEU A 575 -2.46 5.01 -12.37
C LEU A 575 -3.83 5.19 -11.69
N GLY A 576 -4.42 4.11 -11.18
CA GLY A 576 -5.66 4.12 -10.39
C GLY A 576 -5.59 5.04 -9.16
N LEU A 577 -4.47 5.03 -8.42
CA LEU A 577 -4.26 5.90 -7.25
C LEU A 577 -4.25 7.40 -7.58
N THR A 578 -4.00 7.75 -8.83
CA THR A 578 -4.04 9.15 -9.32
C THR A 578 -5.38 9.53 -9.92
N THR A 579 -6.29 8.57 -10.13
CA THR A 579 -7.52 8.75 -10.90
C THR A 579 -8.75 8.81 -9.97
N PRO A 580 -9.65 9.80 -10.13
CA PRO A 580 -10.95 9.81 -9.44
C PRO A 580 -11.75 8.53 -9.73
N PRO A 581 -12.57 8.02 -8.79
CA PRO A 581 -13.24 8.77 -7.72
C PRO A 581 -12.56 8.78 -6.34
N VAL A 582 -11.73 7.77 -5.99
CA VAL A 582 -11.10 7.66 -4.66
C VAL A 582 -9.62 7.99 -4.66
N GLY A 583 -8.87 7.68 -5.74
CA GLY A 583 -7.41 7.83 -5.88
C GLY A 583 -6.66 8.36 -4.65
N THR A 584 -6.15 7.47 -3.78
CA THR A 584 -5.63 7.86 -2.45
C THR A 584 -4.47 8.86 -2.54
N ALA A 585 -3.56 8.69 -3.51
CA ALA A 585 -2.47 9.64 -3.78
C ALA A 585 -3.00 11.02 -4.23
N LEU A 586 -4.05 11.04 -5.06
CA LEU A 586 -4.72 12.28 -5.46
C LEU A 586 -5.34 13.02 -4.26
N PHE A 587 -6.02 12.31 -3.35
CA PHE A 587 -6.62 12.94 -2.16
C PHE A 587 -5.56 13.51 -1.22
N VAL A 588 -4.49 12.77 -0.96
CA VAL A 588 -3.36 13.22 -0.12
C VAL A 588 -2.72 14.47 -0.72
N GLY A 589 -2.43 14.45 -2.04
CA GLY A 589 -1.87 15.61 -2.73
C GLY A 589 -2.78 16.83 -2.66
N CYS A 590 -4.09 16.66 -2.86
CA CYS A 590 -5.07 17.74 -2.74
C CYS A 590 -5.15 18.30 -1.32
N GLY A 591 -5.11 17.44 -0.30
CA GLY A 591 -5.15 17.83 1.11
C GLY A 591 -3.94 18.67 1.52
N ILE A 592 -2.73 18.26 1.11
CA ILE A 592 -1.48 18.99 1.38
C ILE A 592 -1.46 20.32 0.61
N ALA A 593 -1.82 20.30 -0.67
CA ALA A 593 -1.81 21.49 -1.52
C ALA A 593 -2.94 22.48 -1.21
N ARG A 594 -3.98 22.04 -0.49
CA ARG A 594 -5.25 22.73 -0.20
C ARG A 594 -5.96 23.18 -1.48
N ILE A 595 -6.10 22.26 -2.44
CA ILE A 595 -6.76 22.49 -3.72
C ILE A 595 -7.86 21.45 -3.91
N SER A 596 -8.98 21.85 -4.52
CA SER A 596 -10.07 20.94 -4.86
C SER A 596 -9.63 19.86 -5.85
N ILE A 597 -10.05 18.62 -5.61
CA ILE A 597 -9.80 17.45 -6.47
C ILE A 597 -10.11 17.74 -7.94
N GLU A 598 -11.24 18.39 -8.24
CA GLU A 598 -11.62 18.68 -9.63
C GLU A 598 -10.55 19.46 -10.41
N LYS A 599 -9.95 20.47 -9.78
CA LYS A 599 -8.89 21.29 -10.42
C LYS A 599 -7.66 20.43 -10.68
N VAL A 600 -7.27 19.61 -9.72
CA VAL A 600 -6.10 18.72 -9.83
C VAL A 600 -6.36 17.63 -10.86
N SER A 601 -7.54 17.01 -10.89
CA SER A 601 -7.94 16.01 -11.89
C SER A 601 -7.96 16.58 -13.31
N ARG A 602 -8.41 17.83 -13.47
CA ARG A 602 -8.35 18.51 -14.78
C ARG A 602 -6.91 18.75 -15.22
N ALA A 603 -6.01 19.07 -14.29
CA ALA A 603 -4.58 19.19 -14.57
C ALA A 603 -3.91 17.82 -14.82
N LEU A 604 -4.39 16.74 -14.18
CA LEU A 604 -3.90 15.37 -14.42
C LEU A 604 -4.18 14.86 -15.83
N TRP A 605 -5.18 15.42 -16.53
CA TRP A 605 -5.45 15.09 -17.94
C TRP A 605 -4.24 15.30 -18.85
N TYR A 606 -3.30 16.17 -18.47
CA TYR A 606 -2.06 16.36 -19.23
C TYR A 606 -1.02 15.25 -18.98
N PHE A 607 -1.12 14.52 -17.87
CA PHE A 607 -0.15 13.52 -17.44
C PHE A 607 -0.63 12.08 -17.61
N TRP A 608 -1.94 11.81 -17.50
CA TRP A 608 -2.51 10.48 -17.73
C TRP A 608 -2.17 9.90 -19.10
N PRO A 609 -2.24 10.65 -20.21
CA PRO A 609 -1.85 10.10 -21.51
C PRO A 609 -0.40 9.63 -21.54
N ALA A 610 0.52 10.35 -20.89
CA ALA A 610 1.93 9.96 -20.82
C ALA A 610 2.10 8.63 -20.06
N MET A 611 1.47 8.51 -18.89
CA MET A 611 1.51 7.28 -18.09
C MET A 611 0.78 6.11 -18.78
N PHE A 612 -0.33 6.39 -19.46
CA PHE A 612 -1.11 5.38 -20.20
C PHE A 612 -0.34 4.85 -21.41
N VAL A 613 0.42 5.69 -22.11
CA VAL A 613 1.31 5.24 -23.19
C VAL A 613 2.35 4.27 -22.63
N VAL A 614 2.97 4.59 -21.49
CA VAL A 614 3.94 3.67 -20.85
C VAL A 614 3.26 2.37 -20.42
N LEU A 615 2.03 2.43 -19.88
CA LEU A 615 1.26 1.24 -19.54
C LEU A 615 1.00 0.35 -20.77
N MET A 616 0.61 0.92 -21.91
CA MET A 616 0.40 0.17 -23.14
C MET A 616 1.72 -0.42 -23.68
N LEU A 617 2.80 0.35 -23.61
CA LEU A 617 4.13 -0.14 -23.98
C LEU A 617 4.54 -1.34 -23.14
N VAL A 618 4.42 -1.23 -21.81
CA VAL A 618 4.72 -2.35 -20.91
C VAL A 618 3.79 -3.52 -21.20
N THR A 619 2.49 -3.31 -21.44
CA THR A 619 1.53 -4.38 -21.72
C THR A 619 1.92 -5.21 -22.95
N TYR A 620 2.28 -4.56 -24.05
CA TYR A 620 2.48 -5.22 -25.34
C TYR A 620 3.94 -5.52 -25.68
N VAL A 621 4.89 -4.94 -24.96
CA VAL A 621 6.33 -5.09 -25.22
C VAL A 621 7.02 -5.69 -23.99
N PRO A 622 7.03 -7.03 -23.85
CA PRO A 622 7.66 -7.73 -22.71
C PRO A 622 9.13 -7.37 -22.49
N TRP A 623 9.84 -7.02 -23.57
CA TRP A 623 11.25 -6.61 -23.52
C TRP A 623 11.52 -5.47 -22.53
N ILE A 624 10.57 -4.54 -22.36
CA ILE A 624 10.70 -3.42 -21.42
C ILE A 624 10.84 -3.91 -19.98
N VAL A 625 10.25 -5.06 -19.66
CA VAL A 625 10.28 -5.63 -18.32
C VAL A 625 11.47 -6.58 -18.15
N HIS A 626 11.75 -7.41 -19.15
CA HIS A 626 12.75 -8.47 -19.03
C HIS A 626 14.19 -8.04 -19.30
N VAL A 627 14.43 -6.92 -20.01
CA VAL A 627 15.80 -6.54 -20.40
C VAL A 627 16.74 -6.34 -19.22
N VAL A 628 16.29 -5.74 -18.11
CA VAL A 628 17.15 -5.50 -16.94
C VAL A 628 17.42 -6.80 -16.17
N PRO A 629 16.42 -7.64 -15.84
CA PRO A 629 16.65 -8.98 -15.29
C PRO A 629 17.58 -9.85 -16.15
N ASP A 630 17.32 -9.94 -17.46
CA ASP A 630 18.05 -10.82 -18.38
C ASP A 630 19.53 -10.43 -18.49
N LEU A 631 19.83 -9.12 -18.52
CA LEU A 631 21.21 -8.61 -18.55
C LEU A 631 22.00 -8.97 -17.28
N LEU A 632 21.32 -9.21 -16.17
CA LEU A 632 21.92 -9.56 -14.88
C LEU A 632 21.78 -11.05 -14.56
N GLY A 633 21.28 -11.85 -15.50
CA GLY A 633 21.12 -13.31 -15.35
C GLY A 633 20.06 -13.73 -14.34
N GLN A 634 19.07 -12.88 -14.08
CA GLN A 634 17.93 -13.21 -13.20
C GLN A 634 16.70 -13.55 -14.04
N HIS A 635 16.11 -14.71 -13.79
CA HIS A 635 14.88 -15.19 -14.44
C HIS A 635 13.74 -15.34 -13.43
#